data_AF-A0AAJ7ISF5-F1
#
_entry.id   AF-A0AAJ7ISF5-F1
#
_cell.length_a   1.000
_cell.length_b   1.000
_cell.length_c   1.000
_cell.angle_alpha   90.00
_cell.angle_beta   90.00
_cell.angle_gamma   90.00
#
_symmetry.space_group_name_H-M   'P 1'
#
loop_
_entity.id
_entity.type
_entity.pdbx_description
1 polymer ?
#
loop_
_entity_poly.entity_id
_entity_poly.type
_entity_poly.pdbx_seq_one_letter_code
_entity_poly.pdbx_strand_id
1 'polypeptide(L)'
;SQLILGIGTPLALSRENVIIGAFVKFVYDMPANATDFTEPGVYYSRTQKSRWSIYKALEKVAGLYGFGGKQCLLKAICETAAMPFEGTHSLLGQLLH
;
A
#
# COMPACT_ATOMS: atom_id res chain seq x y z
N SER A 1 -15.97 2.49 13.70
CA SER A 1 -17.15 1.78 13.15
C SER A 1 -16.73 0.44 12.58
N GLN A 2 -17.61 -0.57 12.54
CA GLN A 2 -17.24 -1.92 12.08
C GLN A 2 -18.08 -2.28 10.85
N LEU A 3 -17.42 -2.66 9.76
CA LEU A 3 -18.06 -3.20 8.56
C LEU A 3 -17.72 -4.69 8.45
N ILE A 4 -18.72 -5.53 8.21
CA ILE A 4 -18.55 -6.98 8.06
C ILE A 4 -19.04 -7.39 6.68
N LEU A 5 -18.18 -8.06 5.91
CA LEU A 5 -18.50 -8.64 4.61
C LEU A 5 -18.31 -10.15 4.70
N GLY A 6 -19.22 -10.93 4.14
CA GLY A 6 -19.16 -12.39 4.15
C GLY A 6 -19.53 -12.98 2.80
N ILE A 7 -18.85 -14.06 2.42
CA ILE A 7 -19.18 -14.87 1.25
C ILE A 7 -19.34 -16.33 1.69
N GLY A 8 -20.33 -17.03 1.14
CA GLY A 8 -20.62 -18.42 1.48
C GLY A 8 -21.10 -19.19 0.28
N THR A 9 -20.67 -20.44 0.17
CA THR A 9 -21.10 -21.38 -0.88
C THR A 9 -21.74 -22.61 -0.24
N PRO A 10 -22.94 -23.03 -0.66
CA PRO A 10 -23.54 -24.26 -0.20
C PRO A 10 -22.84 -25.46 -0.85
N LEU A 11 -22.39 -26.41 -0.03
CA LEU A 11 -21.84 -27.68 -0.48
C LEU A 11 -22.95 -28.72 -0.45
N ALA A 12 -23.36 -29.19 -1.63
CA ALA A 12 -24.35 -30.24 -1.78
C ALA A 12 -23.70 -31.60 -1.48
N LEU A 13 -23.92 -32.15 -0.28
CA LEU A 13 -23.59 -33.55 0.02
C LEU A 13 -24.84 -34.41 -0.11
N SER A 14 -24.65 -35.67 -0.47
CA SER A 14 -25.71 -36.65 -0.73
C SER A 14 -26.62 -37.01 0.46
N ARG A 15 -26.33 -36.50 1.68
CA ARG A 15 -27.16 -36.73 2.88
C ARG A 15 -27.42 -35.47 3.72
N GLU A 16 -26.67 -34.39 3.56
CA GLU A 16 -26.79 -33.16 4.37
C GLU A 16 -26.36 -31.92 3.56
N ASN A 17 -26.95 -30.76 3.86
CA ASN A 17 -26.54 -29.48 3.27
C ASN A 17 -25.63 -28.73 4.24
N VAL A 18 -24.39 -28.48 3.84
CA VAL A 18 -23.39 -27.76 4.65
C VAL A 18 -22.97 -26.50 3.92
N ILE A 19 -23.00 -25.34 4.59
CA ILE A 19 -22.56 -24.06 4.01
C ILE A 19 -21.18 -23.73 4.55
N ILE A 20 -20.23 -23.51 3.65
CA ILE A 20 -18.88 -23.07 3.99
C ILE A 20 -18.74 -21.62 3.55
N GLY A 21 -18.22 -20.77 4.41
CA GLY A 21 -18.07 -19.35 4.11
C GLY A 21 -16.85 -18.73 4.76
N ALA A 22 -16.42 -17.61 4.17
CA ALA A 22 -15.37 -16.75 4.68
C ALA A 22 -15.98 -15.38 5.01
N PHE A 23 -15.53 -14.77 6.10
CA PHE A 23 -15.94 -13.42 6.48
C PHE A 23 -14.72 -12.54 6.74
N VAL A 24 -14.85 -11.27 6.39
CA VAL A 24 -13.85 -10.24 6.63
C VAL A 24 -14.48 -9.14 7.47
N LYS A 25 -13.79 -8.77 8.55
CA LYS A 25 -14.18 -7.69 9.46
C LYS A 25 -13.24 -6.52 9.27
N PHE A 26 -13.76 -5.41 8.75
CA PHE A 26 -13.04 -4.16 8.64
C PHE A 26 -13.32 -3.33 9.89
N VAL A 27 -12.29 -3.17 10.72
CA VAL A 27 -12.33 -2.27 11.86
C VAL A 27 -11.79 -0.92 11.39
N TYR A 28 -12.68 0.05 11.20
CA TYR A 28 -12.27 1.42 10.92
C TYR A 28 -11.96 2.10 12.25
N ASP A 29 -10.67 2.25 12.54
CA ASP A 29 -10.19 3.18 13.56
C ASP A 29 -10.36 4.58 12.99
N MET A 30 -11.42 5.26 13.39
CA MET A 30 -11.65 6.63 12.98
C MET A 30 -10.62 7.48 13.73
N PRO A 31 -9.69 8.17 13.04
CA PRO A 31 -8.71 9.00 13.71
C PRO A 31 -9.47 10.05 14.53
N ALA A 32 -9.20 10.11 15.83
CA ALA A 32 -9.95 10.94 16.78
C ALA A 32 -9.75 12.46 16.58
N ASN A 33 -9.10 12.90 15.50
CA ASN A 33 -8.73 14.29 15.25
C ASN A 33 -8.82 14.70 13.79
N ALA A 34 -9.42 15.87 13.56
CA ALA A 34 -9.61 16.49 12.23
C ALA A 34 -8.30 17.00 11.61
N THR A 35 -7.26 17.20 12.41
CA THR A 35 -5.94 17.63 11.94
C THR A 35 -5.25 16.60 11.05
N ASP A 36 -5.68 15.34 11.10
CA ASP A 36 -5.16 14.26 10.25
C ASP A 36 -5.57 14.42 8.77
N PHE A 37 -6.62 15.20 8.50
CA PHE A 37 -7.10 15.50 7.15
C PHE A 37 -6.74 16.92 6.67
N THR A 38 -6.64 17.88 7.59
CA THR A 38 -6.45 19.31 7.24
C THR A 38 -4.99 19.76 7.15
N GLU A 39 -4.05 19.02 7.76
CA GLU A 39 -2.63 19.37 7.76
C GLU A 39 -1.77 18.20 7.27
N PRO A 40 -1.58 18.04 5.94
CA PRO A 40 -0.79 16.95 5.38
C PRO A 40 0.62 16.85 5.99
N GLY A 41 1.23 17.97 6.38
CA GLY A 41 2.59 18.02 6.96
C GLY A 41 2.76 17.18 8.23
N VAL A 42 1.73 17.07 9.08
CA VAL A 42 1.82 16.35 10.36
C VAL A 42 1.60 14.84 10.16
N TYR A 43 0.67 14.45 9.29
CA TYR A 43 0.44 13.04 8.91
C TYR A 43 1.68 12.44 8.23
N TYR A 44 2.26 13.16 7.25
CA TYR A 44 3.47 12.70 6.58
C TYR A 44 4.64 12.55 7.56
N SER A 45 4.81 13.48 8.51
CA SER A 45 5.88 13.43 9.52
C SER A 45 5.81 12.17 10.41
N ARG A 46 4.61 11.76 10.83
CA ARG A 46 4.40 10.53 11.63
C ARG A 46 4.57 9.25 10.80
N THR A 47 4.16 9.28 9.54
CA THR A 47 4.26 8.15 8.60
C THR A 47 5.65 8.02 7.96
N GLN A 48 6.58 8.95 8.15
CA GLN A 48 7.95 8.91 7.58
C GLN A 48 8.73 7.61 7.85
N LYS A 49 8.34 6.80 8.84
CA LYS A 49 8.87 5.42 8.99
C LYS A 49 8.57 4.50 7.79
N SER A 50 7.51 4.77 7.02
CA SER A 50 7.08 3.95 5.87
C SER A 50 8.01 4.08 4.67
N ARG A 51 8.51 5.29 4.35
CA ARG A 51 9.38 5.53 3.19
C ARG A 51 10.65 4.70 3.27
N TRP A 52 11.26 4.65 4.45
CA TRP A 52 12.45 3.82 4.70
C TRP A 52 12.15 2.32 4.62
N SER A 53 10.96 1.86 5.05
CA SER A 53 10.54 0.47 4.88
C SER A 53 10.38 0.09 3.40
N ILE A 54 9.83 0.99 2.58
CA ILE A 54 9.69 0.78 1.13
C ILE A 54 11.08 0.68 0.48
N TYR A 55 12.01 1.57 0.85
CA TYR A 55 13.38 1.51 0.35
C TYR A 55 14.09 0.21 0.78
N LYS A 56 13.88 -0.27 2.01
CA LYS A 56 14.42 -1.57 2.44
C LYS A 56 13.82 -2.75 1.67
N ALA A 57 12.53 -2.70 1.32
CA ALA A 57 11.90 -3.73 0.51
C ALA A 57 12.47 -3.74 -0.91
N LEU A 58 12.56 -2.56 -1.54
CA LEU A 58 13.17 -2.41 -2.87
C LEU A 58 14.64 -2.82 -2.88
N GLU A 59 15.40 -2.53 -1.83
CA GLU A 59 16.81 -2.94 -1.70
C GLU A 59 16.94 -4.47 -1.71
N LYS A 60 16.08 -5.17 -0.96
CA LYS A 60 16.06 -6.64 -0.94
C LYS A 60 15.68 -7.23 -2.29
N VAL A 61 14.64 -6.69 -2.92
CA VAL A 61 14.21 -7.13 -4.26
C VAL A 61 15.32 -6.86 -5.27
N ALA A 62 15.87 -5.66 -5.35
CA ALA A 62 16.96 -5.31 -6.26
C ALA A 62 18.20 -6.18 -6.03
N GLY A 63 18.52 -6.54 -4.78
CA GLY A 63 19.59 -7.47 -4.45
C GLY A 63 19.32 -8.89 -4.95
N LEU A 64 18.09 -9.39 -4.78
CA LEU A 64 17.69 -10.73 -5.25
C LEU A 64 17.67 -10.85 -6.78
N TYR A 65 17.23 -9.80 -7.47
CA TYR A 65 17.16 -9.77 -8.93
C TYR A 65 18.49 -9.33 -9.60
N GLY A 66 19.54 -9.02 -8.82
CA GLY A 66 20.87 -8.68 -9.35
C GLY A 66 21.02 -7.24 -9.87
N PHE A 67 20.10 -6.33 -9.55
CA PHE A 67 20.13 -4.92 -9.97
C PHE A 67 21.06 -4.02 -9.13
N GLY A 68 22.14 -4.57 -8.55
CA GLY A 68 23.12 -3.77 -7.79
C GLY A 68 22.66 -3.28 -6.40
N GLY A 69 21.57 -3.82 -5.86
CA GLY A 69 21.14 -3.66 -4.47
C GLY A 69 20.99 -2.19 -4.02
N LYS A 70 21.56 -1.86 -2.86
CA LYS A 70 21.37 -0.57 -2.19
C LYS A 70 21.95 0.62 -2.96
N GLN A 71 23.13 0.45 -3.57
CA GLN A 71 23.84 1.56 -4.23
C GLN A 71 23.10 2.03 -5.48
N CYS A 72 22.64 1.09 -6.32
CA CYS A 72 21.85 1.42 -7.49
C CYS A 72 20.49 2.01 -7.10
N LEU A 73 19.84 1.47 -6.05
CA LEU A 73 18.57 2.00 -5.55
C LEU A 73 18.69 3.44 -5.05
N LEU A 74 19.70 3.74 -4.23
CA LEU A 74 19.91 5.10 -3.73
C LEU A 74 20.24 6.09 -4.85
N LYS A 75 21.01 5.67 -5.85
CA LYS A 75 21.29 6.48 -7.04
C LYS A 75 20.01 6.77 -7.81
N ALA A 76 19.17 5.76 -8.06
CA ALA A 76 17.88 5.94 -8.73
C ALA A 76 16.93 6.86 -7.95
N ILE A 77 16.91 6.77 -6.60
CA ILE A 77 16.12 7.67 -5.75
C ILE A 77 16.63 9.11 -5.87
N CYS A 78 17.94 9.33 -5.82
CA CYS A 78 18.52 10.66 -5.99
C CYS A 78 18.25 11.24 -7.38
N GLU A 79 18.39 10.43 -8.43
CA GLU A 79 18.12 10.84 -9.81
C GLU A 79 16.65 11.24 -9.98
N THR A 80 15.72 10.42 -9.48
CA THR A 80 14.27 10.72 -9.53
C THR A 80 13.86 11.89 -8.64
N ALA A 81 14.52 12.10 -7.51
CA ALA A 81 14.28 13.27 -6.64
C ALA A 81 14.82 14.57 -7.24
N ALA A 82 15.87 14.49 -8.06
CA ALA A 82 16.44 15.64 -8.76
C ALA A 82 15.58 16.09 -9.95
N MET A 83 14.63 15.27 -10.39
CA MET A 83 13.63 15.65 -11.40
C MET A 83 12.36 16.10 -10.68
N PRO A 84 12.10 17.40 -10.54
CA PRO A 84 10.82 17.85 -10.01
C PRO A 84 9.73 17.39 -10.98
N PHE A 85 8.81 16.54 -10.52
CA PHE A 85 7.59 16.23 -11.25
C PHE A 85 6.71 17.49 -11.23
N GLU A 86 6.95 18.42 -12.16
CA GLU A 86 6.05 19.53 -12.40
C GLU A 86 4.67 18.98 -12.76
N GLY A 87 3.64 19.53 -12.12
CA GLY A 87 2.31 18.95 -11.92
C GLY A 87 1.46 18.66 -13.17
N THR A 88 2.04 18.68 -14.36
CA THR A 88 1.41 18.34 -15.64
C THR A 88 2.02 17.10 -16.32
N HIS A 89 3.17 16.60 -15.86
CA HIS A 89 3.88 15.46 -16.48
C HIS A 89 4.15 14.31 -15.50
N SER A 90 3.16 14.00 -14.65
CA SER A 90 3.23 12.84 -13.77
C SER A 90 3.29 11.55 -14.58
N LEU A 91 4.34 10.75 -14.39
CA LEU A 91 4.57 9.46 -15.07
C LEU A 91 3.39 8.49 -14.91
N LEU A 92 2.68 8.58 -13.78
CA LEU A 92 1.44 7.83 -13.52
C LEU A 92 0.26 8.28 -14.40
N GLY A 93 0.23 9.55 -14.83
CA GLY A 93 -0.78 10.07 -15.75
C GLY A 93 -0.64 9.54 -17.17
N GLN A 94 0.56 9.13 -17.57
CA GLN A 94 0.78 8.44 -18.86
C GLN A 94 0.56 6.92 -18.76
N LEU A 95 0.70 6.32 -17.58
CA LEU A 95 0.53 4.87 -17.38
C LEU A 95 -0.94 4.46 -17.17
N LEU A 96 -1.78 5.38 -16.72
CA LEU A 96 -3.23 5.19 -16.49
C LEU A 96 -4.10 5.64 -17.67
N HIS A 97 -3.51 6.01 -18.81
CA HIS A 97 -4.23 6.27 -20.06
C HIS A 97 -4.36 5.00 -20.90
#